data_AF-A0A1D7QTT9-F1
#
_entry.id   AF-A0A1D7QTT9-F1
#
_cell.length_a   1.000
_cell.length_b   1.000
_cell.length_c   1.000
_cell.angle_alpha   90.00
_cell.angle_beta   90.00
_cell.angle_gamma   90.00
#
_symmetry.space_group_name_H-M   'P 1'
#
loop_
_entity.id
_entity.type
_entity.pdbx_description
1 polymer ?
#
loop_
_entity_poly.entity_id
_entity_poly.type
_entity_poly.pdbx_seq_one_letter_code
_entity_poly.pdbx_strand_id
1 'polypeptide(L)'
;MNWRTIMILMTLIIAAGCANDEGENEAGINDENANETSDQSVNNEQNEEIEELETTVANLEEERDQLLDEISALEAEQPDEDQGEEAETQESPFGENWTPHGDRFYDQVWMYQEQTELEAEVGYERESLDWTAAFGEISEEFNTEYPDLETAEDLVYTWIGERNMLTRPDSFDELTVRMNHTEDNEAEALIMKWGLRDDAIAGEDFLLYLESEDGTWQIRDLEQRIHCRRGTTESDGDVLCQ
;
A
#
# COMPACT_ATOMS: atom_id res chain seq x y z
N MET A 1 -37.43 -14.49 -6.63
CA MET A 1 -37.71 -13.06 -6.41
C MET A 1 -36.73 -12.30 -7.28
N ASN A 2 -37.25 -11.54 -8.24
CA ASN A 2 -36.49 -10.98 -9.38
C ASN A 2 -35.91 -9.60 -9.03
N TRP A 3 -34.59 -9.43 -9.15
CA TRP A 3 -33.88 -8.18 -8.86
C TRP A 3 -33.46 -7.40 -10.12
N ARG A 4 -34.23 -7.53 -11.21
CA ARG A 4 -34.00 -6.85 -12.49
C ARG A 4 -34.77 -5.53 -12.59
N THR A 5 -34.35 -4.51 -11.83
CA THR A 5 -34.65 -3.10 -12.16
C THR A 5 -33.88 -2.18 -11.22
N ILE A 6 -32.83 -1.52 -11.71
CA ILE A 6 -32.52 -0.09 -11.51
C ILE A 6 -31.38 0.21 -12.48
N MET A 7 -31.80 0.56 -13.70
CA MET A 7 -31.01 1.26 -14.71
C MET A 7 -31.71 2.61 -14.79
N ILE A 8 -31.14 3.68 -14.22
CA ILE A 8 -31.53 5.07 -14.46
C ILE A 8 -30.31 5.97 -14.16
N LEU A 9 -29.70 6.42 -15.25
CA LEU A 9 -29.57 7.84 -15.57
C LEU A 9 -28.62 8.69 -14.69
N MET A 10 -27.37 8.85 -15.14
CA MET A 10 -26.70 10.16 -15.06
C MET A 10 -25.55 10.25 -16.09
N THR A 11 -25.94 10.33 -17.36
CA THR A 11 -25.07 10.86 -18.42
C THR A 11 -25.44 12.34 -18.58
N LEU A 12 -24.63 13.26 -18.04
CA LEU A 12 -24.72 14.67 -18.38
C LEU A 12 -23.35 15.15 -18.87
N ILE A 13 -23.26 15.20 -20.21
CA ILE A 13 -22.20 15.81 -20.98
C ILE A 13 -22.35 17.35 -20.85
N ILE A 14 -21.31 18.04 -20.39
CA ILE A 14 -21.12 19.47 -20.70
C ILE A 14 -19.73 19.61 -21.34
N ALA A 15 -19.71 19.41 -22.66
CA ALA A 15 -18.68 19.95 -23.51
C ALA A 15 -19.02 21.41 -23.79
N ALA A 16 -18.42 22.35 -23.06
CA ALA A 16 -18.40 23.76 -23.46
C ALA A 16 -17.20 23.95 -24.40
N GLY A 17 -17.44 23.77 -25.69
CA GLY A 17 -16.54 24.25 -26.73
C GLY A 17 -16.64 25.77 -26.82
N CYS A 18 -15.56 26.47 -26.51
CA CYS A 18 -15.40 27.87 -26.93
C CYS A 18 -14.98 27.86 -28.40
N ALA A 19 -15.98 28.05 -29.26
CA ALA A 19 -15.80 28.43 -30.64
C ALA A 19 -15.20 29.84 -30.71
N ASN A 20 -14.16 29.95 -31.52
CA ASN A 20 -13.45 31.16 -31.90
C ASN A 20 -14.40 32.05 -32.74
N ASP A 21 -14.76 33.23 -32.23
CA ASP A 21 -15.51 34.24 -32.98
C ASP A 21 -14.62 35.47 -33.20
N GLU A 22 -14.21 35.65 -34.46
CA GLU A 22 -13.47 36.80 -34.95
C GLU A 22 -14.43 37.98 -35.12
N GLY A 23 -14.41 38.89 -34.14
CA GLY A 23 -15.15 40.15 -34.19
C GLY A 23 -14.24 41.34 -33.93
N GLU A 24 -13.79 41.98 -35.00
CA GLU A 24 -13.21 43.32 -34.97
C GLU A 24 -14.19 44.30 -34.31
N ASN A 25 -13.77 44.97 -33.23
CA ASN A 25 -14.26 46.30 -32.87
C ASN A 25 -13.22 47.05 -32.02
N GLU A 26 -12.56 48.00 -32.67
CA GLU A 26 -11.92 49.15 -32.04
C GLU A 26 -12.97 49.97 -31.29
N ALA A 27 -12.84 50.06 -29.97
CA ALA A 27 -13.27 51.23 -29.20
C ALA A 27 -12.50 51.23 -27.88
N GLY A 28 -11.49 52.09 -27.80
CA GLY A 28 -10.72 52.29 -26.58
C GLY A 28 -11.60 52.78 -25.43
N ILE A 29 -11.41 52.15 -24.27
CA ILE A 29 -11.65 52.75 -22.96
C ILE A 29 -10.43 52.38 -22.13
N ASN A 30 -9.57 53.38 -21.90
CA ASN A 30 -8.55 53.32 -20.87
C ASN A 30 -9.24 53.12 -19.52
N ASP A 31 -9.11 51.92 -18.96
CA ASP A 31 -9.44 51.65 -17.56
C ASP A 31 -8.27 50.85 -16.93
N GLU A 32 -7.05 51.36 -17.12
CA GLU A 32 -5.81 50.79 -16.57
C GLU A 32 -5.57 51.15 -15.10
N ASN A 33 -6.52 51.76 -14.39
CA ASN A 33 -6.23 52.39 -13.09
C ASN A 33 -7.06 51.90 -11.89
N ALA A 34 -7.80 50.80 -12.05
CA ALA A 34 -8.59 50.19 -10.96
C ALA A 34 -8.12 48.78 -10.54
N ASN A 35 -7.16 48.17 -11.26
CA ASN A 35 -6.71 46.80 -10.99
C ASN A 35 -5.39 46.72 -10.18
N GLU A 36 -4.59 47.79 -10.11
CA GLU A 36 -3.31 47.78 -9.40
C GLU A 36 -3.46 47.71 -7.87
N THR A 37 -4.58 48.17 -7.30
CA THR A 37 -4.76 48.20 -5.83
C THR A 37 -5.15 46.84 -5.26
N SER A 38 -5.80 45.97 -6.05
CA SER A 38 -6.16 44.61 -5.63
C SER A 38 -4.93 43.70 -5.63
N ASP A 39 -4.10 43.79 -6.67
CA ASP A 39 -2.87 43.01 -6.78
C ASP A 39 -1.85 43.41 -5.70
N GLN A 40 -1.82 44.69 -5.30
CA GLN A 40 -0.92 45.14 -4.23
C GLN A 40 -1.33 44.64 -2.84
N SER A 41 -2.63 44.47 -2.57
CA SER A 41 -3.11 43.92 -1.29
C SER A 41 -2.79 42.43 -1.15
N VAL A 42 -2.99 41.66 -2.22
CA VAL A 42 -2.72 40.22 -2.24
C VAL A 42 -1.22 39.95 -2.12
N ASN A 43 -0.38 40.72 -2.81
CA ASN A 43 1.07 40.59 -2.70
C ASN A 43 1.59 40.93 -1.28
N ASN A 44 0.97 41.89 -0.59
CA ASN A 44 1.37 42.21 0.79
C ASN A 44 1.01 41.08 1.77
N GLU A 45 -0.19 40.51 1.67
CA GLU A 45 -0.62 39.37 2.51
C GLU A 45 0.27 38.13 2.28
N GLN A 46 0.59 37.84 1.02
CA GLN A 46 1.51 36.74 0.68
C GLN A 46 2.93 36.98 1.20
N ASN A 47 3.42 38.21 1.18
CA ASN A 47 4.76 38.52 1.71
C ASN A 47 4.79 38.40 3.25
N GLU A 48 3.71 38.79 3.95
CA GLU A 48 3.60 38.58 5.39
C GLU A 48 3.56 37.09 5.75
N GLU A 49 2.81 36.27 5.01
CA GLU A 49 2.79 34.81 5.19
C GLU A 49 4.16 34.17 4.93
N ILE A 50 4.88 34.62 3.90
CA ILE A 50 6.24 34.15 3.62
C ILE A 50 7.18 34.49 4.78
N GLU A 51 7.13 35.71 5.32
CA GLU A 51 7.99 36.11 6.45
C GLU A 51 7.69 35.30 7.73
N GLU A 52 6.41 34.98 7.99
CA GLU A 52 6.00 34.12 9.11
C GLU A 52 6.50 32.67 8.94
N LEU A 53 6.39 32.12 7.72
CA LEU A 53 6.87 30.78 7.41
C LEU A 53 8.41 30.70 7.47
N GLU A 54 9.12 31.70 6.96
CA GLU A 54 10.59 31.80 7.08
C GLU A 54 11.03 31.83 8.54
N THR A 55 10.33 32.60 9.38
CA THR A 55 10.59 32.63 10.83
C THR A 55 10.32 31.28 11.49
N THR A 56 9.25 30.59 11.09
CA THR A 56 8.90 29.26 11.61
C THR A 56 9.94 28.23 11.24
N VAL A 57 10.42 28.21 9.99
CA VAL A 57 11.48 27.31 9.53
C VAL A 57 12.77 27.57 10.31
N ALA A 58 13.16 28.83 10.48
CA ALA A 58 14.37 29.19 11.24
C ALA A 58 14.31 28.68 12.69
N ASN A 59 13.16 28.81 13.36
CA ASN A 59 12.98 28.30 14.73
C ASN A 59 13.05 26.76 14.80
N LEU A 60 12.46 26.06 13.83
CA LEU A 60 12.50 24.59 13.79
C LEU A 60 13.90 24.05 13.47
N GLU A 61 14.68 24.76 12.65
CA GLU A 61 16.08 24.41 12.41
C GLU A 61 16.94 24.58 13.66
N GLU A 62 16.71 25.65 14.44
CA GLU A 62 17.39 25.85 15.73
C GLU A 62 17.01 24.75 16.74
N GLU A 63 15.72 24.38 16.82
CA GLU A 63 15.25 23.29 17.69
C GLU A 63 15.87 21.93 17.30
N ARG A 64 15.91 21.62 16.00
CA ARG A 64 16.58 20.41 15.50
C ARG A 64 18.05 20.38 15.92
N ASP A 65 18.77 21.49 15.76
CA ASP A 65 20.20 21.54 16.08
C ASP A 65 20.44 21.37 17.58
N GLN A 66 19.58 21.95 18.43
CA GLN A 66 19.62 21.73 19.89
C GLN A 66 19.39 20.26 20.26
N LEU A 67 18.42 19.59 19.62
CA LEU A 67 18.14 18.16 19.86
C LEU A 67 19.29 17.27 19.40
N LEU A 68 19.95 17.59 18.29
CA LEU A 68 21.13 16.85 17.81
C LEU A 68 22.31 17.00 18.78
N ASP A 69 22.53 18.21 19.32
CA ASP A 69 23.55 18.44 20.34
C ASP A 69 23.21 17.69 21.64
N GLU A 70 21.94 17.65 22.04
CA GLU A 70 21.48 16.87 23.20
C GLU A 70 21.69 15.37 23.00
N ILE A 71 21.32 14.83 21.83
CA ILE A 71 21.58 13.41 21.47
C ILE A 71 23.08 13.13 21.53
N SER A 72 23.92 13.98 20.95
CA SER A 72 25.37 13.78 20.95
C SER A 72 25.96 13.85 22.38
N ALA A 73 25.43 14.72 23.24
CA ALA A 73 25.83 14.78 24.64
C ALA A 73 25.40 13.51 25.40
N LEU A 74 24.18 13.01 25.18
CA LEU A 74 23.69 11.78 25.78
C LEU A 74 24.47 10.55 25.31
N GLU A 75 24.82 10.48 24.03
CA GLU A 75 25.68 9.42 23.48
C GLU A 75 27.09 9.47 24.06
N ALA A 76 27.62 10.66 24.36
CA ALA A 76 28.92 10.81 25.01
C ALA A 76 28.89 10.53 26.53
N GLU A 77 27.75 10.75 27.19
CA GLU A 77 27.53 10.45 28.61
C GLU A 77 27.17 9.00 28.89
N GLN A 78 26.70 8.26 27.87
CA GLN A 78 26.73 6.80 27.93
C GLN A 78 28.18 6.38 27.73
N PRO A 79 28.93 6.00 28.79
CA PRO A 79 30.17 5.28 28.55
C PRO A 79 29.80 4.09 27.66
N ASP A 80 30.66 3.73 26.72
CA ASP A 80 30.63 2.40 26.12
C ASP A 80 30.55 1.43 27.31
N GLU A 81 29.34 1.00 27.63
CA GLU A 81 29.09 -0.18 28.40
C GLU A 81 29.55 -1.28 27.46
N ASP A 82 30.87 -1.45 27.40
CA ASP A 82 31.57 -2.71 27.23
C ASP A 82 31.12 -3.60 28.38
N GLN A 83 29.82 -3.91 28.39
CA GLN A 83 29.29 -5.13 28.93
C GLN A 83 30.00 -6.20 28.11
N GLY A 84 31.16 -6.63 28.61
CA GLY A 84 31.60 -8.02 28.51
C GLY A 84 30.63 -8.97 29.21
N GLU A 85 29.33 -8.70 29.15
CA GLU A 85 28.35 -9.75 29.06
C GLU A 85 28.61 -10.36 27.68
N GLU A 86 28.90 -11.65 27.67
CA GLU A 86 28.86 -12.43 26.44
C GLU A 86 27.53 -12.06 25.78
N ALA A 87 27.57 -11.20 24.75
CA ALA A 87 26.45 -11.00 23.89
C ALA A 87 26.18 -12.40 23.35
N GLU A 88 25.21 -13.08 23.97
CA GLU A 88 24.62 -14.27 23.39
C GLU A 88 24.37 -13.84 21.96
N THR A 89 25.11 -14.47 21.07
CA THR A 89 25.01 -14.17 19.65
C THR A 89 23.57 -14.51 19.38
N GLN A 90 22.71 -13.48 19.32
CA GLN A 90 21.31 -13.67 18.99
C GLN A 90 21.38 -14.26 17.61
N GLU A 91 21.25 -15.58 17.55
CA GLU A 91 21.20 -16.31 16.31
C GLU A 91 20.09 -15.62 15.53
N SER A 92 20.45 -15.09 14.36
CA SER A 92 19.47 -14.47 13.49
C SER A 92 18.27 -15.42 13.42
N PRO A 93 17.03 -14.95 13.66
CA PRO A 93 15.85 -15.81 13.57
C PRO A 93 15.69 -16.41 12.16
N PHE A 94 16.45 -15.88 11.20
CA PHE A 94 16.49 -16.30 9.81
C PHE A 94 17.53 -17.41 9.52
N GLY A 95 18.44 -17.71 10.45
CA GLY A 95 19.51 -18.70 10.25
C GLY A 95 20.49 -18.34 9.11
N GLU A 96 21.59 -19.08 8.96
CA GLU A 96 22.58 -18.83 7.89
C GLU A 96 22.06 -19.18 6.47
N ASN A 97 20.96 -19.95 6.37
CA ASN A 97 20.39 -20.44 5.11
C ASN A 97 19.04 -19.78 4.77
N TRP A 98 18.84 -18.52 5.15
CA TRP A 98 17.63 -17.81 4.76
C TRP A 98 17.59 -17.63 3.24
N THR A 99 16.67 -18.34 2.59
CA THR A 99 16.29 -18.08 1.21
C THR A 99 14.79 -17.84 1.16
N PRO A 100 14.33 -16.78 0.48
CA PRO A 100 12.89 -16.55 0.24
C PRO A 100 12.26 -17.60 -0.72
N HIS A 101 13.02 -18.63 -1.10
CA HIS A 101 12.59 -19.79 -1.87
C HIS A 101 12.54 -21.05 -0.98
N GLY A 102 11.61 -21.96 -1.25
CA GLY A 102 11.45 -23.23 -0.51
C GLY A 102 10.43 -23.12 0.63
N ASP A 103 10.74 -23.73 1.78
CA ASP A 103 9.80 -23.89 2.91
C ASP A 103 9.23 -22.56 3.47
N ARG A 104 9.91 -21.43 3.22
CA ARG A 104 9.52 -20.09 3.70
C ARG A 104 8.94 -19.19 2.61
N PHE A 105 8.59 -19.76 1.44
CA PHE A 105 7.95 -19.01 0.35
C PHE A 105 6.71 -18.26 0.85
N TYR A 106 5.96 -18.87 1.77
CA TYR A 106 4.70 -18.37 2.34
C TYR A 106 4.84 -17.40 3.51
N ASP A 107 6.06 -17.10 3.96
CA ASP A 107 6.25 -16.37 5.22
C ASP A 107 6.66 -14.92 4.99
N GLN A 108 6.00 -13.99 5.70
CA GLN A 108 6.42 -12.59 5.77
C GLN A 108 7.48 -12.38 6.86
N VAL A 109 8.39 -11.43 6.65
CA VAL A 109 9.46 -11.12 7.62
C VAL A 109 8.89 -10.73 8.99
N TRP A 110 7.80 -9.96 8.98
CA TRP A 110 7.11 -9.47 10.19
C TRP A 110 6.51 -10.60 11.04
N MET A 111 6.23 -11.76 10.47
CA MET A 111 5.69 -12.92 11.21
C MET A 111 6.68 -13.47 12.24
N TYR A 112 7.98 -13.20 12.05
CA TYR A 112 9.04 -13.70 12.92
C TYR A 112 9.43 -12.72 14.03
N GLN A 113 8.87 -11.51 14.04
CA GLN A 113 9.10 -10.59 15.15
C GLN A 113 8.36 -11.12 16.37
N GLU A 114 9.07 -11.36 17.47
CA GLU A 114 8.44 -11.72 18.73
C GLU A 114 7.44 -10.63 19.13
N GLN A 115 6.30 -11.07 19.66
CA GLN A 115 5.30 -10.16 20.18
C GLN A 115 5.89 -9.39 21.36
N THR A 116 5.80 -8.07 21.32
CA THR A 116 6.25 -7.19 22.41
C THR A 116 5.31 -7.29 23.62
N GLU A 117 5.81 -7.01 24.82
CA GLU A 117 4.97 -6.97 26.03
C GLU A 117 3.82 -5.96 25.88
N LEU A 118 4.09 -4.80 25.27
CA LEU A 118 3.06 -3.78 25.00
C LEU A 118 1.95 -4.31 24.08
N GLU A 119 2.31 -5.03 23.01
CA GLU A 119 1.33 -5.67 22.13
C GLU A 119 0.47 -6.68 22.90
N ALA A 120 1.08 -7.50 23.77
CA ALA A 120 0.34 -8.46 24.60
C ALA A 120 -0.61 -7.76 25.59
N GLU A 121 -0.18 -6.66 26.21
CA GLU A 121 -1.01 -5.88 27.14
C GLU A 121 -2.25 -5.27 26.49
N VAL A 122 -2.18 -4.91 25.20
CA VAL A 122 -3.32 -4.38 24.44
C VAL A 122 -4.15 -5.49 23.76
N GLY A 123 -3.89 -6.75 24.07
CA GLY A 123 -4.64 -7.90 23.56
C GLY A 123 -4.35 -8.23 22.10
N TYR A 124 -3.16 -7.87 21.61
CA TYR A 124 -2.70 -8.34 20.31
C TYR A 124 -2.44 -9.86 20.40
N GLU A 125 -2.88 -10.63 19.43
CA GLU A 125 -2.65 -12.08 19.35
C GLU A 125 -2.52 -12.40 17.86
N ARG A 126 -1.30 -12.57 17.35
CA ARG A 126 -1.12 -12.80 15.91
C ARG A 126 -1.62 -14.21 15.57
N GLU A 127 -2.55 -14.28 14.64
CA GLU A 127 -3.05 -15.56 14.14
C GLU A 127 -3.22 -15.48 12.62
N SER A 128 -2.97 -16.60 11.94
CA SER A 128 -3.20 -16.71 10.50
C SER A 128 -4.25 -17.79 10.28
N LEU A 129 -5.26 -17.49 9.49
CA LEU A 129 -6.26 -18.49 9.09
C LEU A 129 -5.62 -19.53 8.17
N ASP A 130 -6.31 -20.66 8.00
CA ASP A 130 -5.96 -21.62 6.95
C ASP A 130 -6.20 -21.02 5.55
N TRP A 131 -5.49 -21.55 4.56
CA TRP A 131 -5.77 -21.25 3.16
C TRP A 131 -7.18 -21.70 2.80
N THR A 132 -7.92 -20.81 2.15
CA THR A 132 -9.28 -21.07 1.67
C THR A 132 -9.40 -20.63 0.23
N ALA A 133 -10.34 -21.22 -0.53
CA ALA A 133 -10.62 -20.74 -1.87
C ALA A 133 -11.02 -19.25 -1.82
N ALA A 134 -10.33 -18.39 -2.58
CA ALA A 134 -10.58 -16.96 -2.52
C ALA A 134 -12.01 -16.64 -3.02
N PHE A 135 -12.63 -15.62 -2.42
CA PHE A 135 -13.97 -15.22 -2.81
C PHE A 135 -13.96 -14.47 -4.14
N GLY A 136 -14.75 -14.97 -5.10
CA GLY A 136 -14.77 -14.50 -6.47
C GLY A 136 -14.39 -15.64 -7.39
N GLU A 137 -15.20 -15.88 -8.41
CA GLU A 137 -14.82 -16.83 -9.45
C GLU A 137 -13.43 -16.40 -9.94
N ILE A 138 -12.48 -17.35 -9.95
CA ILE A 138 -11.20 -17.31 -10.66
C ILE A 138 -11.57 -17.31 -12.13
N SER A 139 -12.30 -16.28 -12.53
CA SER A 139 -13.42 -16.52 -13.39
C SER A 139 -12.83 -16.97 -14.70
N GLU A 140 -13.38 -18.02 -15.27
CA GLU A 140 -13.07 -18.37 -16.65
C GLU A 140 -13.11 -17.10 -17.53
N GLU A 141 -13.92 -16.10 -17.12
CA GLU A 141 -13.94 -14.71 -17.60
C GLU A 141 -12.58 -13.97 -17.52
N PHE A 142 -11.80 -13.97 -16.43
CA PHE A 142 -10.46 -13.36 -16.41
C PHE A 142 -9.53 -14.01 -17.44
N ASN A 143 -9.43 -15.34 -17.45
CA ASN A 143 -8.60 -16.05 -18.44
C ASN A 143 -9.12 -15.83 -19.88
N THR A 144 -10.44 -15.65 -20.06
CA THR A 144 -11.06 -15.32 -21.36
C THR A 144 -10.80 -13.88 -21.80
N GLU A 145 -10.72 -12.93 -20.86
CA GLU A 145 -10.46 -11.53 -21.13
C GLU A 145 -8.99 -11.29 -21.51
N TYR A 146 -8.08 -12.09 -20.96
CA TYR A 146 -6.63 -12.00 -21.20
C TYR A 146 -6.03 -13.31 -21.77
N PRO A 147 -6.44 -13.75 -22.98
CA PRO A 147 -6.03 -15.05 -23.54
C PRO A 147 -4.62 -15.07 -24.15
N ASP A 148 -3.93 -13.93 -24.20
CA ASP A 148 -2.67 -13.75 -24.94
C ASP A 148 -1.48 -13.43 -24.01
N LEU A 149 -1.54 -13.86 -22.75
CA LEU A 149 -0.48 -13.62 -21.77
C LEU A 149 0.64 -14.65 -21.90
N GLU A 150 1.79 -14.21 -22.42
CA GLU A 150 2.93 -15.08 -22.77
C GLU A 150 3.77 -15.51 -21.56
N THR A 151 3.67 -14.81 -20.43
CA THR A 151 4.46 -15.10 -19.22
C THR A 151 3.59 -15.16 -17.96
N ALA A 152 4.01 -15.96 -16.99
CA ALA A 152 3.36 -16.04 -15.68
C ALA A 152 3.40 -14.68 -14.95
N GLU A 153 4.49 -13.93 -15.12
CA GLU A 153 4.68 -12.60 -14.54
C GLU A 153 3.65 -11.60 -15.08
N ASP A 154 3.45 -11.56 -16.41
CA ASP A 154 2.47 -10.66 -17.03
C ASP A 154 1.04 -10.97 -16.54
N LEU A 155 0.71 -12.26 -16.38
CA LEU A 155 -0.56 -12.70 -15.82
C LEU A 155 -0.76 -12.22 -14.40
N VAL A 156 0.24 -12.38 -13.53
CA VAL A 156 0.19 -11.93 -12.13
C VAL A 156 0.02 -10.41 -12.05
N TYR A 157 0.84 -9.64 -12.76
CA TYR A 157 0.74 -8.18 -12.71
C TYR A 157 -0.55 -7.64 -13.33
N THR A 158 -1.09 -8.31 -14.35
CA THR A 158 -2.42 -7.99 -14.91
C THR A 158 -3.50 -8.24 -13.87
N TRP A 159 -3.47 -9.39 -13.18
CA TRP A 159 -4.43 -9.74 -12.14
C TRP A 159 -4.42 -8.76 -10.95
N ILE A 160 -3.22 -8.33 -10.54
CA ILE A 160 -3.00 -7.32 -9.49
C ILE A 160 -3.54 -5.95 -9.96
N GLY A 161 -3.28 -5.60 -11.23
CA GLY A 161 -3.71 -4.35 -11.86
C GLY A 161 -5.23 -4.19 -11.90
N GLU A 162 -5.96 -5.22 -12.37
CA GLU A 162 -7.43 -5.22 -12.43
C GLU A 162 -8.09 -5.01 -11.06
N ARG A 163 -7.44 -5.52 -10.01
CA ARG A 163 -7.89 -5.35 -8.62
C ARG A 163 -7.47 -4.02 -8.00
N ASN A 164 -6.83 -3.14 -8.77
CA ASN A 164 -6.35 -1.84 -8.31
C ASN A 164 -5.41 -1.93 -7.10
N MET A 165 -4.69 -3.05 -6.95
CA MET A 165 -3.76 -3.25 -5.83
C MET A 165 -2.51 -2.36 -5.94
N LEU A 166 -2.20 -1.85 -7.14
CA LEU A 166 -1.06 -0.94 -7.38
C LEU A 166 -1.41 0.55 -7.25
N THR A 167 -2.68 0.91 -7.39
CA THR A 167 -3.12 2.32 -7.56
C THR A 167 -3.61 2.96 -6.27
N ARG A 168 -3.72 2.20 -5.18
CA ARG A 168 -4.12 2.70 -3.86
C ARG A 168 -3.24 2.17 -2.72
N PRO A 169 -1.94 2.50 -2.69
CA PRO A 169 -1.25 2.50 -1.42
C PRO A 169 -1.78 3.70 -0.64
N ASP A 170 -2.91 3.53 0.03
CA ASP A 170 -3.10 4.20 1.32
C ASP A 170 -1.77 3.93 2.06
N SER A 171 -1.06 4.96 2.55
CA SER A 171 0.40 4.97 2.81
C SER A 171 0.94 3.93 3.81
N PHE A 172 0.14 2.95 4.21
CA PHE A 172 0.40 1.96 5.24
C PHE A 172 0.30 0.50 4.74
N ASP A 173 -0.04 0.26 3.47
CA ASP A 173 -0.10 -1.09 2.88
C ASP A 173 1.19 -1.41 2.10
N GLU A 174 1.93 -2.43 2.55
CA GLU A 174 3.01 -3.09 1.82
C GLU A 174 2.42 -4.17 0.90
N LEU A 175 2.84 -4.14 -0.37
CA LEU A 175 2.54 -5.19 -1.34
C LEU A 175 3.84 -5.90 -1.72
N THR A 176 3.91 -7.20 -1.42
CA THR A 176 5.02 -8.06 -1.84
C THR A 176 4.51 -9.12 -2.80
N VAL A 177 5.20 -9.32 -3.92
CA VAL A 177 4.92 -10.39 -4.89
C VAL A 177 6.10 -11.33 -4.93
N ARG A 178 5.85 -12.63 -4.77
CA ARG A 178 6.84 -13.70 -4.92
C ARG A 178 6.36 -14.68 -5.96
N MET A 179 7.28 -15.21 -6.75
CA MET A 179 6.99 -16.23 -7.74
C MET A 179 7.91 -17.42 -7.57
N ASN A 180 7.35 -18.60 -7.75
CA ASN A 180 8.04 -19.88 -7.70
C ASN A 180 7.62 -20.71 -8.91
N HIS A 181 8.52 -20.85 -9.89
CA HIS A 181 8.31 -21.73 -11.04
C HIS A 181 8.60 -23.17 -10.60
N THR A 182 7.55 -24.00 -10.53
CA THR A 182 7.65 -25.40 -10.08
C THR A 182 8.06 -26.31 -11.22
N GLU A 183 7.54 -26.06 -12.42
CA GLU A 183 7.87 -26.76 -13.67
C GLU A 183 7.93 -25.76 -14.85
N ASP A 184 8.29 -26.21 -16.05
CA ASP A 184 8.38 -25.33 -17.24
C ASP A 184 7.03 -24.68 -17.62
N ASN A 185 5.92 -25.30 -17.23
CA ASN A 185 4.55 -24.88 -17.54
C ASN A 185 3.69 -24.72 -16.27
N GLU A 186 4.29 -24.67 -15.09
CA GLU A 186 3.59 -24.49 -13.81
C GLU A 186 4.32 -23.49 -12.92
N ALA A 187 3.57 -22.61 -12.28
CA ALA A 187 4.13 -21.65 -11.34
C ALA A 187 3.15 -21.33 -10.21
N GLU A 188 3.69 -20.90 -9.08
CA GLU A 188 2.95 -20.35 -7.96
C GLU A 188 3.31 -18.88 -7.80
N ALA A 189 2.32 -18.02 -7.62
CA ALA A 189 2.52 -16.62 -7.31
C ALA A 189 1.84 -16.27 -5.99
N LEU A 190 2.64 -15.79 -5.03
CA LEU A 190 2.18 -15.33 -3.74
C LEU A 190 2.18 -13.79 -3.72
N ILE A 191 0.99 -13.21 -3.57
CA ILE A 191 0.79 -11.78 -3.36
C ILE A 191 0.45 -11.57 -1.89
N MET A 192 1.35 -10.95 -1.14
CA MET A 192 1.15 -10.60 0.26
C MET A 192 0.83 -9.12 0.36
N LYS A 193 -0.34 -8.80 0.89
CA LYS A 193 -0.78 -7.44 1.14
C LYS A 193 -0.91 -7.22 2.64
N TRP A 194 0.02 -6.46 3.22
CA TRP A 194 0.11 -6.25 4.66
C TRP A 194 -0.01 -4.78 4.99
N GLY A 195 -0.76 -4.41 6.02
CA GLY A 195 -0.88 -3.00 6.36
C GLY A 195 -1.63 -2.69 7.63
N LEU A 196 -1.53 -1.45 8.10
CA LEU A 196 -2.09 -0.98 9.37
C LEU A 196 -3.56 -0.49 9.28
N ARG A 197 -4.26 -0.81 8.19
CA ARG A 197 -5.57 -0.17 7.90
C ARG A 197 -6.71 -0.65 8.80
N ASP A 198 -6.66 -1.89 9.24
CA ASP A 198 -7.70 -2.55 10.02
C ASP A 198 -7.10 -2.99 11.36
N ASP A 199 -7.80 -2.76 12.47
CA ASP A 199 -7.35 -3.18 13.80
C ASP A 199 -7.59 -4.67 14.07
N ALA A 200 -8.40 -5.33 13.24
CA ALA A 200 -8.63 -6.77 13.24
C ALA A 200 -7.76 -7.51 12.21
N ILE A 201 -7.59 -6.96 11.00
CA ILE A 201 -6.82 -7.61 9.91
C ILE A 201 -5.41 -7.00 9.79
N ALA A 202 -4.39 -7.85 9.90
CA ALA A 202 -2.99 -7.50 9.73
C ALA A 202 -2.54 -7.53 8.27
N GLY A 203 -3.11 -8.45 7.50
CA GLY A 203 -2.77 -8.66 6.10
C GLY A 203 -3.65 -9.71 5.42
N GLU A 204 -3.56 -9.73 4.11
CA GLU A 204 -4.22 -10.66 3.22
C GLU A 204 -3.19 -11.20 2.24
N ASP A 205 -3.06 -12.52 2.18
CA ASP A 205 -2.23 -13.19 1.20
C ASP A 205 -3.11 -13.87 0.14
N PHE A 206 -2.69 -13.79 -1.12
CA PHE A 206 -3.29 -14.50 -2.25
C PHE A 206 -2.25 -15.43 -2.85
N LEU A 207 -2.62 -16.70 -3.04
CA LEU A 207 -1.79 -17.71 -3.67
C LEU A 207 -2.44 -18.12 -5.00
N LEU A 208 -1.83 -17.72 -6.10
CA LEU A 208 -2.27 -18.08 -7.44
C LEU A 208 -1.48 -19.31 -7.88
N TYR A 209 -2.22 -20.31 -8.35
CA TYR A 209 -1.67 -21.45 -9.06
C TYR A 209 -1.82 -21.20 -10.56
N LEU A 210 -0.69 -21.19 -11.26
CA LEU A 210 -0.59 -20.80 -12.65
C LEU A 210 -0.18 -22.01 -13.49
N GLU A 211 -0.72 -22.09 -14.69
CA GLU A 211 -0.33 -23.10 -15.68
C GLU A 211 -0.22 -22.48 -17.07
N SER A 212 0.64 -23.07 -17.91
CA SER A 212 0.75 -22.72 -19.33
C SER A 212 0.10 -23.78 -20.21
N GLU A 213 -0.89 -23.37 -21.00
CA GLU A 213 -1.56 -24.18 -22.00
C GLU A 213 -1.38 -23.56 -23.39
N ASP A 214 -0.85 -24.32 -24.35
CA ASP A 214 -0.58 -23.89 -25.73
C ASP A 214 0.26 -22.59 -25.86
N GLY A 215 1.09 -22.29 -24.86
CA GLY A 215 1.95 -21.11 -24.82
C GLY A 215 1.31 -19.87 -24.19
N THR A 216 0.08 -19.98 -23.68
CA THR A 216 -0.60 -18.95 -22.89
C THR A 216 -0.58 -19.35 -21.43
N TRP A 217 -0.27 -18.41 -20.54
CA TRP A 217 -0.41 -18.61 -19.09
C TRP A 217 -1.81 -18.26 -18.61
N GLN A 218 -2.37 -19.09 -17.73
CA GLN A 218 -3.67 -18.91 -17.11
C GLN A 218 -3.64 -19.20 -15.61
N ILE A 219 -4.63 -18.67 -14.88
CA ILE A 219 -4.81 -18.97 -13.45
C ILE A 219 -5.65 -20.22 -13.35
N ARG A 220 -5.06 -21.30 -12.82
CA ARG A 220 -5.72 -22.58 -12.56
C ARG A 220 -6.52 -22.55 -11.27
N ASP A 221 -5.94 -21.97 -10.22
CA ASP A 221 -6.54 -21.94 -8.89
C ASP A 221 -6.07 -20.70 -8.10
N LEU A 222 -6.81 -20.33 -7.06
CA LEU A 222 -6.58 -19.14 -6.24
C LEU A 222 -7.05 -19.40 -4.82
N GLU A 223 -6.11 -19.33 -3.91
CA GLU A 223 -6.36 -19.39 -2.48
C GLU A 223 -6.10 -18.03 -1.82
N GLN A 224 -6.77 -17.80 -0.71
CA GLN A 224 -6.61 -16.63 0.14
C GLN A 224 -6.36 -17.08 1.58
N ARG A 225 -5.50 -16.33 2.26
CA ARG A 225 -5.25 -16.45 3.70
C ARG A 225 -5.33 -15.07 4.34
N ILE A 226 -6.04 -15.00 5.46
CA ILE A 226 -6.18 -13.77 6.25
C ILE A 226 -5.29 -13.87 7.48
N HIS A 227 -4.62 -12.76 7.80
CA HIS A 227 -3.81 -12.61 9.00
C HIS A 227 -4.52 -11.68 9.96
N CYS A 228 -4.79 -12.14 11.18
CA CYS A 228 -5.49 -11.40 12.22
C CYS A 228 -4.49 -10.76 13.21
N ARG A 229 -4.83 -9.56 13.68
CA ARG A 229 -4.08 -8.78 14.67
C ARG A 229 -4.36 -9.20 16.11
N ARG A 230 -5.63 -9.48 16.42
CA ARG A 230 -6.14 -9.75 17.78
C ARG A 230 -6.69 -11.16 17.94
N GLY A 231 -6.16 -12.10 17.18
CA GLY A 231 -6.57 -13.49 17.16
C GLY A 231 -7.87 -13.69 16.39
N THR A 232 -8.44 -14.87 16.57
CA THR A 232 -9.66 -15.27 15.89
C THR A 232 -10.79 -15.54 16.87
N THR A 233 -12.02 -15.44 16.37
CA THR A 233 -13.23 -15.83 17.09
C THR A 233 -14.10 -16.67 16.17
N GLU A 234 -14.72 -17.72 16.72
CA GLU A 234 -15.70 -18.52 16.01
C GLU A 234 -17.10 -17.91 16.21
N SER A 235 -17.78 -17.59 15.11
CA SER A 235 -19.17 -17.12 15.12
C SER A 235 -19.96 -17.84 14.03
N ASP A 236 -21.06 -18.50 14.41
CA ASP A 236 -21.94 -19.24 13.50
C ASP A 236 -21.25 -20.32 12.63
N GLY A 237 -20.09 -20.83 13.08
CA GLY A 237 -19.30 -21.83 12.37
C GLY A 237 -18.22 -21.24 11.45
N ASP A 238 -18.14 -19.92 11.36
CA ASP A 238 -17.10 -19.20 10.64
C ASP A 238 -16.03 -18.68 11.61
N VAL A 239 -14.77 -18.71 11.18
CA VAL A 239 -13.63 -18.14 11.93
C VAL A 239 -13.38 -16.73 11.42
N LEU A 240 -13.43 -15.74 12.32
CA LEU A 240 -13.31 -14.31 12.00
C LEU A 240 -12.16 -13.68 12.81
N CYS A 241 -11.50 -12.67 12.26
CA CYS A 241 -10.57 -11.85 13.04
C CYS A 241 -11.32 -11.01 14.10
N GLN A 242 -10.73 -10.85 15.29
CA GLN A 242 -11.29 -10.04 16.38
C GLN A 242 -10.94 -8.55 16.31
#